data_AF-A0A7X3W8C8-F1
#
_entry.id   AF-A0A7X3W8C8-F1
#
_cell.length_a   1.000
_cell.length_b   1.000
_cell.length_c   1.000
_cell.angle_alpha   90.00
_cell.angle_beta   90.00
_cell.angle_gamma   90.00
#
_symmetry.space_group_name_H-M   'P 1'
#
loop_
_entity.id
_entity.type
_entity.pdbx_description
1 polymer ?
#
loop_
_entity_poly.entity_id
_entity_poly.type
_entity_poly.pdbx_seq_one_letter_code
_entity_poly.pdbx_strand_id
1 'polypeptide(L)' 'MSYYPIDTHATVREFEAAGIETRQAEAIVKAMTWSRNDLVTKTDLAGFATKEDLAGFATKEDLERFA' A
#
# COMPACT_ATOMS: atom_id res chain seq x y z
N MET A 1 12.12 0.67 -9.73
CA MET A 1 12.23 1.22 -8.36
C MET A 1 12.28 0.02 -7.43
N SER A 2 13.45 -0.32 -6.90
CA SER A 2 13.64 -1.56 -6.14
C SER A 2 12.99 -1.41 -4.76
N TYR A 3 12.05 -2.30 -4.44
CA TYR A 3 11.36 -2.33 -3.16
C TYR A 3 12.35 -2.84 -2.09
N TYR A 4 12.84 -1.93 -1.25
CA TYR A 4 13.62 -2.30 -0.06
C TYR A 4 12.64 -2.37 1.12
N PRO A 5 12.23 -3.58 1.56
CA PRO A 5 11.43 -3.71 2.77
C PRO A 5 12.21 -3.08 3.94
N ILE A 6 11.51 -2.35 4.81
CA ILE A 6 12.10 -1.82 6.02
C ILE A 6 12.42 -3.02 6.90
N ASP A 7 13.70 -3.29 7.12
CA ASP A 7 14.11 -4.25 8.14
C ASP A 7 13.85 -3.59 9.51
N THR A 8 12.79 -4.04 10.17
CA THR A 8 12.36 -3.52 11.47
C THR A 8 13.42 -3.75 12.54
N HIS A 9 14.17 -4.84 12.47
CA HIS A 9 15.25 -5.11 13.42
C HIS A 9 16.44 -4.20 13.18
N ALA A 10 16.90 -4.06 11.93
CA ALA A 10 18.03 -3.20 11.61
C ALA A 10 17.75 -1.74 11.98
N THR A 11 16.55 -1.24 11.69
CA THR A 11 16.16 0.14 12.00
C THR A 11 16.03 0.40 13.50
N VAL A 12 15.49 -0.54 14.29
CA VAL A 12 15.51 -0.41 15.76
C VAL A 12 16.95 -0.34 16.29
N ARG A 13 17.86 -1.16 15.75
CA ARG A 13 19.28 -1.16 16.16
C ARG A 13 19.99 0.16 15.81
N GLU A 14 19.67 0.77 14.68
CA GLU A 14 20.17 2.10 14.31
C GLU A 14 19.66 3.19 15.26
N PHE A 15 18.39 3.14 15.64
CA PHE A 15 17.83 4.06 16.63
C PHE A 15 18.43 3.87 18.03
N GLU A 16 18.67 2.62 18.45
CA GLU A 16 19.42 2.32 19.67
C GLU A 16 20.85 2.90 19.63
N ALA A 17 21.55 2.75 18.49
CA ALA A 17 22.88 3.31 18.29
C ALA A 17 22.88 4.85 18.30
N ALA A 18 21.77 5.47 17.92
CA ALA A 18 21.54 6.91 18.03
C ALA A 18 21.12 7.37 19.44
N GLY A 19 21.03 6.45 20.42
CA GLY A 19 20.69 6.75 21.81
C GLY A 19 19.19 6.80 22.11
N ILE A 20 18.34 6.29 21.22
CA ILE A 20 16.90 6.16 21.45
C ILE A 20 16.63 4.90 22.28
N GLU A 21 15.78 5.00 23.30
CA GLU A 21 15.34 3.86 24.09
C GLU A 21 14.62 2.82 23.20
N THR A 22 14.89 1.53 23.40
CA THR A 22 14.29 0.43 22.62
C THR A 22 12.78 0.54 22.49
N ARG A 23 12.06 0.87 23.58
CA ARG A 23 10.60 1.03 23.55
C ARG A 23 10.14 2.16 22.63
N GLN A 24 10.88 3.26 22.60
CA GLN A 24 10.60 4.40 21.72
C GLN A 24 10.95 4.06 20.27
N ALA A 25 12.09 3.41 20.04
CA ALA A 25 12.51 2.96 18.71
C ALA A 25 11.50 1.98 18.09
N GLU A 26 11.03 1.00 18.86
CA GLU A 26 9.99 0.06 18.43
C GLU A 26 8.68 0.77 18.08
N ALA A 27 8.24 1.74 18.90
CA ALA A 27 7.02 2.50 18.64
C ALA A 27 7.10 3.31 17.34
N ILE A 28 8.25 3.95 17.08
CA ILE A 28 8.51 4.74 15.87
C ILE A 28 8.53 3.83 14.63
N VAL A 29 9.30 2.74 14.67
CA VAL A 29 9.42 1.79 13.55
C VAL A 29 8.06 1.15 13.23
N LYS A 30 7.28 0.82 14.26
CA LYS A 30 5.93 0.27 14.10
C LYS A 30 4.97 1.25 13.45
N ALA A 31 4.98 2.51 13.87
CA ALA A 31 4.16 3.57 13.26
C ALA A 31 4.52 3.78 11.77
N MET A 32 5.82 3.82 11.44
CA MET A 32 6.30 3.95 10.05
C MET A 32 5.91 2.75 9.18
N THR A 33 5.94 1.54 9.75
CA THR A 33 5.59 0.31 9.04
C THR A 33 4.08 0.24 8.77
N TRP A 34 3.24 0.59 9.75
CA TRP A 34 1.78 0.64 9.58
C TRP A 34 1.36 1.65 8.51
N SER A 35 1.89 2.88 8.56
CA SER A 35 1.59 3.87 7.53
C SER A 35 2.03 3.46 6.12
N ARG A 36 3.05 2.59 5.99
CA ARG A 36 3.49 2.08 4.69
C ARG A 36 2.62 0.93 4.18
N ASN A 37 2.12 0.05 5.05
CA ASN A 37 1.31 -1.09 4.64
C ASN A 37 -0.12 -0.71 4.22
N ASP A 38 -0.66 0.40 4.76
CA ASP A 38 -1.99 0.90 4.37
C ASP A 38 -1.96 1.74 3.08
N LEU A 39 -0.77 2.09 2.57
CA LEU A 39 -0.63 2.79 1.30
C LEU A 39 -0.76 1.79 0.14
N VAL A 40 -1.91 1.80 -0.52
CA VAL A 40 -2.13 1.09 -1.80
C VAL A 40 -1.06 1.53 -2.79
N THR A 41 -0.24 0.60 -3.28
CA THR A 41 0.80 0.87 -4.26
C THR A 41 0.27 0.77 -5.68
N LYS A 42 1.00 1.34 -6.65
CA LYS A 42 0.63 1.23 -8.08
C LYS A 42 0.54 -0.24 -8.55
N THR A 43 1.33 -1.12 -7.95
CA THR A 43 1.31 -2.57 -8.20
C THR A 43 0.03 -3.22 -7.72
N ASP A 44 -0.51 -2.79 -6.58
CA ASP A 44 -1.77 -3.32 -6.03
C ASP A 44 -2.97 -2.94 -6.91
N LEU A 45 -2.88 -1.80 -7.60
CA LEU A 45 -3.89 -1.33 -8.55
C LEU A 45 -3.76 -1.91 -9.96
N ALA A 46 -2.63 -2.55 -10.29
CA ALA A 46 -2.34 -3.00 -11.66
C ALA A 46 -3.29 -4.12 -12.16
N GLY A 47 -3.98 -4.82 -11.26
CA GLY A 47 -4.98 -5.84 -11.59
C GLY A 47 -6.42 -5.33 -11.67
N PHE A 48 -6.67 -4.05 -11.39
CA PHE A 48 -8.02 -3.49 -11.40
C PHE A 48 -8.35 -2.88 -12.76
N ALA A 49 -9.59 -3.12 -13.23
CA ALA A 49 -10.11 -2.46 -14.42
C ALA A 49 -10.21 -0.94 -14.17
N THR A 50 -9.77 -0.16 -15.14
CA THR A 50 -9.92 1.29 -15.13
C THR A 50 -11.31 1.69 -15.58
N LYS A 51 -11.67 2.95 -15.34
CA LYS A 51 -12.95 3.50 -15.84
C LYS A 51 -13.04 3.44 -17.37
N GLU A 52 -11.91 3.53 -18.06
CA GLU A 52 -11.83 3.46 -19.52
C GLU A 52 -12.08 2.04 -20.01
N ASP A 53 -11.57 1.02 -19.31
CA ASP A 53 -11.83 -0.39 -19.64
C ASP A 53 -13.32 -0.76 -19.57
N LEU A 54 -14.08 -0.07 -18.73
CA LEU A 54 -15.52 -0.29 -18.54
C LEU A 54 -16.41 0.53 -19.49
N ALA A 55 -15.85 1.52 -20.21
CA ALA A 55 -16.63 2.46 -21.01
C ALA A 55 -17.29 1.83 -22.25
N GLY A 56 -16.82 0.66 -22.69
CA GLY A 56 -17.37 -0.07 -23.85
C GLY A 56 -18.41 -1.15 -23.52
N PHE A 57 -18.73 -1.37 -22.24
CA PHE A 57 -19.69 -2.39 -21.84
C PHE A 57 -21.13 -1.86 -21.88
N ALA A 58 -22.04 -2.64 -22.45
CA ALA A 58 -23.48 -2.35 -22.40
C ALA A 58 -23.96 -2.39 -20.95
N THR A 59 -24.76 -1.40 -20.55
CA THR A 59 -25.37 -1.39 -19.22
C THR A 59 -26.61 -2.28 -19.21
N LYS A 60 -27.17 -2.51 -18.02
CA LYS A 60 -28.43 -3.25 -17.89
C LYS A 60 -29.57 -2.55 -18.64
N GLU A 61 -29.61 -1.21 -18.65
CA GLU A 61 -30.64 -0.47 -19.39
C GLU A 61 -30.50 -0.59 -20.91
N ASP A 62 -29.27 -0.75 -21.42
CA ASP A 62 -29.06 -0.97 -22.87
C ASP A 62 -29.69 -2.28 -23.32
N LEU A 63 -29.58 -3.34 -22.51
CA LEU A 63 -30.11 -4.68 -22.81
C LEU A 63 -31.64 -4.75 -22.75
N GLU A 64 -32.29 -3.92 -21.93
CA GLU A 64 -33.75 -3.83 -21.87
C GLU A 64 -34.38 -3.29 -23.16
N ARG A 65 -33.63 -2.53 -23.96
CA ARG A 65 -34.10 -2.02 -25.26
C ARG A 65 -33.99 -3.04 -26.41
N PHE A 66 -33.26 -4.14 -26.19
CA PHE A 66 -33.16 -5.24 -27.14
C PHE A 66 -34.16 -6.38 -26.86
N ALA A 67 -34.92 -6.29 -25.76
CA ALA A 67 -35.99 -7.21 -25.37
C ALA A 67 -37.36 -6.71 -25.84
#